data_AF-A0A0X3W8L7-F1
#
_entry.id   AF-A0A0X3W8L7-F1
#
_cell.length_a   1.000
_cell.length_b   1.000
_cell.length_c   1.000
_cell.angle_alpha   90.00
_cell.angle_beta   90.00
_cell.angle_gamma   90.00
#
_symmetry.space_group_name_H-M   'P 1'
#
loop_
_entity.id
_entity.type
_entity.pdbx_description
1 polymer ?
#
loop_
_entity_poly.entity_id
_entity_poly.type
_entity_poly.pdbx_seq_one_letter_code
_entity_poly.pdbx_strand_id
1 'polypeptide(L)'
;MATEPRETDRELPDPQTFELLIVPEFNEDGTQTADTRGTLRSGVVRATGETGASGYPRYTGDGMEADIDPVSRAVEALLVDGAELDYGLMVRVADHLGG
;
A
#
# COMPACT_ATOMS: atom_id res chain seq x y z
N MET A 1 -15.51 44.80 -6.39
CA MET A 1 -14.54 44.37 -5.37
C MET A 1 -14.58 42.86 -5.37
N ALA A 2 -13.48 42.22 -5.77
CA ALA A 2 -13.38 40.77 -5.86
C ALA A 2 -13.23 40.21 -4.45
N THR A 3 -14.15 39.35 -4.03
CA THR A 3 -13.90 38.44 -2.91
C THR A 3 -13.31 37.18 -3.52
N GLU A 4 -12.00 37.08 -3.49
CA GLU A 4 -11.28 35.82 -3.74
C GLU A 4 -11.67 34.85 -2.60
N PRO A 5 -12.21 33.66 -2.87
CA PRO A 5 -12.39 32.67 -1.83
C PRO A 5 -11.00 32.22 -1.37
N ARG A 6 -10.78 32.39 -0.07
CA ARG A 6 -9.57 31.99 0.62
C ARG A 6 -9.53 30.48 0.80
N GLU A 7 -8.30 29.99 0.87
CA GLU A 7 -7.90 28.82 1.64
C GLU A 7 -8.37 27.48 1.06
N THR A 8 -7.42 26.83 0.37
CA THR A 8 -7.13 25.39 0.36
C THR A 8 -7.96 24.57 1.34
N ASP A 9 -9.23 24.36 1.02
CA ASP A 9 -9.96 23.16 1.40
C ASP A 9 -9.63 22.13 0.32
N ARG A 10 -8.36 21.72 0.26
CA ARG A 10 -8.11 20.35 -0.19
C ARG A 10 -8.52 19.57 1.04
N GLU A 11 -9.78 19.09 1.08
CA GLU A 11 -10.11 17.88 1.80
C GLU A 11 -8.90 16.95 1.60
N LEU A 12 -8.03 16.86 2.62
CA LEU A 12 -7.03 15.82 2.62
C LEU A 12 -7.91 14.57 2.62
N PRO A 13 -7.90 13.76 1.54
CA PRO A 13 -8.72 12.55 1.54
C PRO A 13 -8.43 11.84 2.85
N ASP A 14 -9.49 11.43 3.57
CA ASP A 14 -9.35 10.72 4.84
C ASP A 14 -8.16 9.77 4.76
N PRO A 15 -7.27 9.72 5.77
CA PRO A 15 -5.99 9.06 5.64
C PRO A 15 -6.19 7.63 5.15
N GLN A 16 -5.88 7.43 3.86
CA GLN A 16 -6.21 6.18 3.20
C GLN A 16 -5.35 5.10 3.84
N THR A 17 -6.02 4.03 4.23
CA THR A 17 -5.39 2.93 4.93
C THR A 17 -5.49 1.69 4.06
N PHE A 18 -4.38 0.98 3.91
CA PHE A 18 -4.31 -0.26 3.16
C PHE A 18 -3.75 -1.36 4.05
N GLU A 19 -4.28 -2.56 3.92
CA GLU A 19 -3.67 -3.76 4.46
C GLU A 19 -2.79 -4.39 3.38
N LEU A 20 -1.52 -4.55 3.68
CA LEU A 20 -0.55 -5.21 2.82
C LEU A 20 -0.36 -6.66 3.27
N LEU A 21 -0.32 -7.56 2.31
CA LEU A 21 -0.12 -8.99 2.49
C LEU A 21 1.17 -9.39 1.78
N ILE A 22 2.12 -9.92 2.53
CA ILE A 22 3.33 -10.55 2.00
C ILE A 22 3.05 -12.03 1.78
N VAL A 23 3.16 -12.46 0.53
CA VAL A 23 2.89 -13.84 0.09
C VAL A 23 4.09 -14.36 -0.71
N PRO A 24 4.30 -15.69 -0.77
CA PRO A 24 5.23 -16.28 -1.72
C PRO A 24 4.80 -15.96 -3.16
N GLU A 25 5.78 -15.76 -4.05
CA GLU A 25 5.52 -15.57 -5.48
C GLU A 25 4.93 -16.84 -6.13
N PHE A 26 5.35 -18.02 -5.63
CA PHE A 26 4.90 -19.34 -6.06
C PHE A 26 4.34 -20.10 -4.86
N ASN A 27 3.12 -20.61 -4.97
CA ASN A 27 2.61 -21.61 -4.04
C ASN A 27 3.06 -23.01 -4.50
N GLU A 28 2.99 -24.03 -3.62
CA GLU A 28 3.48 -25.40 -3.89
C GLU A 28 2.88 -26.05 -5.16
N ASP A 29 1.73 -25.56 -5.63
CA ASP A 29 1.08 -25.97 -6.89
C ASP A 29 1.43 -25.11 -8.13
N GLY A 30 2.44 -24.23 -8.04
CA GLY A 30 2.87 -23.34 -9.13
C GLY A 30 1.81 -22.32 -9.57
N THR A 31 0.70 -22.22 -8.84
CA THR A 31 -0.42 -21.33 -9.15
C THR A 31 -0.32 -20.06 -8.32
N GLN A 32 -0.37 -18.91 -8.99
CA GLN A 32 -0.45 -17.59 -8.38
C GLN A 32 -1.85 -17.42 -7.76
N THR A 33 -2.07 -17.95 -6.56
CA THR A 33 -3.38 -17.82 -5.90
C THR A 33 -3.47 -16.47 -5.22
N ALA A 34 -4.53 -15.72 -5.51
CA ALA A 34 -4.91 -14.49 -4.80
C ALA A 34 -5.43 -14.72 -3.39
N ASP A 35 -5.16 -15.89 -2.83
CA ASP A 35 -5.76 -16.37 -1.59
C ASP A 35 -4.84 -16.02 -0.42
N THR A 36 -5.39 -15.37 0.60
CA THR A 36 -4.72 -15.05 1.87
C THR A 36 -4.17 -16.29 2.60
N ARG A 37 -4.54 -17.50 2.14
CA ARG A 37 -4.05 -18.80 2.66
C ARG A 37 -2.52 -18.99 2.60
N GLY A 38 -1.78 -18.13 1.89
CA GLY A 38 -0.31 -18.14 1.85
C GLY A 38 0.37 -16.94 2.52
N THR A 39 -0.35 -16.07 3.22
CA THR A 39 0.23 -14.85 3.80
C THR A 39 1.26 -15.18 4.87
N LEU A 40 2.51 -14.79 4.63
CA LEU A 40 3.62 -14.92 5.58
C LEU A 40 3.59 -13.79 6.61
N ARG A 41 3.19 -12.60 6.19
CA ARG A 41 3.05 -11.41 7.05
C ARG A 41 1.98 -10.49 6.49
N SER A 42 1.20 -9.88 7.37
CA SER A 42 0.35 -8.74 7.02
C SER A 42 0.72 -7.52 7.83
N GLY A 43 0.38 -6.34 7.31
CA GLY A 43 0.61 -5.07 7.98
C GLY A 43 -0.32 -4.00 7.46
N VAL A 44 -0.79 -3.12 8.35
CA VAL A 44 -1.66 -2.01 7.97
C VAL A 44 -0.82 -0.75 7.82
N VAL A 45 -0.87 -0.13 6.64
CA VAL A 45 -0.14 1.09 6.31
C VAL A 45 -1.11 2.25 6.09
N ARG A 46 -0.68 3.45 6.46
CA ARG A 46 -1.46 4.69 6.33
C ARG A 46 -0.74 5.70 5.47
N ALA A 47 -1.49 6.46 4.69
CA ALA A 47 -0.95 7.56 3.91
C ALA A 47 -0.20 8.53 4.83
N THR A 48 1.04 8.83 4.49
CA THR A 48 1.89 9.80 5.22
C THR A 48 1.59 11.25 4.82
N GLY A 49 0.94 11.45 3.68
CA GLY A 49 0.79 12.75 3.02
C GLY A 49 1.99 13.12 2.13
N GLU A 50 3.03 12.29 2.10
CA GLU A 50 4.22 12.49 1.27
C GLU A 50 4.13 11.71 -0.05
N THR A 51 4.85 12.18 -1.08
CA THR A 51 5.07 11.42 -2.31
C THR A 51 6.31 10.55 -2.16
N GLY A 52 6.17 9.28 -2.47
CA GLY A 52 7.22 8.28 -2.47
C GLY A 52 8.20 8.40 -3.63
N ALA A 53 9.25 7.59 -3.60
CA ALA A 53 10.32 7.61 -4.60
C ALA A 53 9.85 7.17 -5.98
N SER A 54 8.83 6.30 -6.05
CA SER A 54 8.17 5.86 -7.29
C SER A 54 7.30 6.95 -7.93
N GLY A 55 6.97 8.01 -7.19
CA GLY A 55 6.00 9.04 -7.60
C GLY A 55 4.56 8.78 -7.12
N TYR A 56 4.28 7.62 -6.50
CA TYR A 56 3.01 7.36 -5.83
C TYR A 56 3.00 7.90 -4.40
N PRO A 57 1.83 8.12 -3.76
CA PRO A 57 1.76 8.48 -2.35
C PRO A 57 2.45 7.42 -1.47
N ARG A 58 3.17 7.87 -0.44
CA ARG A 58 3.90 7.02 0.50
C ARG A 58 3.02 6.62 1.68
N TYR A 59 3.05 5.35 2.03
CA TYR A 59 2.31 4.74 3.12
C TYR A 59 3.26 4.07 4.09
N THR A 60 3.00 4.19 5.39
CA THR A 60 3.81 3.55 6.44
C THR A 60 2.95 2.97 7.54
N GLY A 61 3.38 1.87 8.13
CA GLY A 61 2.72 1.25 9.29
C GLY A 61 3.12 -0.21 9.48
N ASP A 62 3.07 -0.70 10.72
CA ASP A 62 3.39 -2.09 11.07
C ASP A 62 4.80 -2.57 10.62
N GLY A 63 5.75 -1.64 10.59
CA GLY A 63 7.11 -1.88 10.08
C GLY A 63 7.19 -1.92 8.55
N MET A 64 6.09 -1.74 7.84
CA MET A 64 6.06 -1.65 6.39
C MET A 64 6.07 -0.20 5.93
N GLU A 65 6.73 0.03 4.80
CA GLU A 65 6.73 1.28 4.07
C GLU A 65 6.58 0.98 2.59
N ALA A 66 5.64 1.62 1.92
CA ALA A 66 5.41 1.37 0.50
C ALA A 66 4.85 2.60 -0.19
N ASP A 67 5.13 2.69 -1.48
CA ASP A 67 4.48 3.65 -2.35
C ASP A 67 3.32 2.94 -3.04
N ILE A 68 2.10 3.46 -2.91
CA ILE A 68 0.90 2.75 -3.38
C ILE A 68 0.09 3.66 -4.29
N ASP A 69 -0.21 3.19 -5.50
CA ASP A 69 -1.19 3.85 -6.36
C ASP A 69 -2.60 3.64 -5.76
N PRO A 70 -3.28 4.68 -5.27
CA PRO A 70 -4.55 4.52 -4.57
C PRO A 70 -5.69 4.04 -5.50
N VAL A 71 -5.51 4.15 -6.82
CA VAL A 71 -6.51 3.77 -7.83
C VAL A 71 -6.38 2.29 -8.21
N SER A 72 -5.21 1.88 -8.70
CA SER A 72 -4.93 0.51 -9.14
C SER A 72 -4.47 -0.42 -8.02
N ARG A 73 -4.11 0.13 -6.86
CA ARG A 73 -3.50 -0.59 -5.73
C ARG A 73 -2.17 -1.27 -6.08
N ALA A 74 -1.47 -0.77 -7.10
CA ALA A 74 -0.09 -1.15 -7.36
C ALA A 74 0.81 -0.72 -6.19
N VAL A 75 1.71 -1.60 -5.78
CA VAL A 75 2.64 -1.36 -4.66
C VAL A 75 4.05 -1.34 -5.22
N GLU A 76 4.74 -0.22 -5.01
CA GLU A 76 6.10 0.03 -5.45
C GLU A 76 6.98 0.37 -4.25
N ALA A 77 8.30 0.19 -4.41
CA ALA A 77 9.30 0.55 -3.40
C ALA A 77 8.99 0.05 -1.97
N LEU A 78 8.48 -1.17 -1.84
CA LEU A 78 8.16 -1.76 -0.54
C LEU A 78 9.43 -2.03 0.27
N LEU A 79 9.41 -1.57 1.53
CA LEU A 79 10.33 -1.95 2.58
C LEU A 79 9.58 -2.62 3.73
N VAL A 80 10.18 -3.66 4.30
CA VAL A 80 9.73 -4.36 5.50
C VAL A 80 10.83 -4.27 6.54
N ASP A 81 10.53 -3.61 7.66
CA ASP A 81 11.46 -3.24 8.74
C ASP A 81 12.72 -2.51 8.22
N GLY A 82 12.55 -1.72 7.15
CA GLY A 82 13.62 -0.95 6.51
C GLY A 82 14.48 -1.75 5.52
N ALA A 83 14.15 -3.03 5.26
CA ALA A 83 14.81 -3.86 4.27
C ALA A 83 13.92 -4.06 3.04
N GLU A 84 14.53 -4.20 1.86
CA GLU A 84 13.81 -4.59 0.64
C GLU A 84 13.21 -5.99 0.79
N LEU A 85 12.10 -6.23 0.10
CA LEU A 85 11.45 -7.52 0.13
C LEU A 85 12.35 -8.61 -0.47
N ASP A 86 12.48 -9.74 0.22
CA ASP A 86 13.26 -10.89 -0.24
C ASP A 86 12.77 -11.42 -1.60
N TYR A 87 13.71 -11.93 -2.38
CA TYR A 87 13.40 -12.58 -3.65
C TYR A 87 12.46 -13.77 -3.43
N GLY A 88 11.48 -13.90 -4.31
CA GLY A 88 10.44 -14.93 -4.22
C GLY A 88 9.29 -14.63 -3.29
N LEU A 89 9.23 -13.41 -2.77
CA LEU A 89 8.05 -12.86 -2.12
C LEU A 89 7.42 -11.78 -3.00
N MET A 90 6.11 -11.65 -2.89
CA MET A 90 5.35 -10.56 -3.48
C MET A 90 4.50 -9.89 -2.40
N VAL A 91 4.15 -8.63 -2.65
CA VAL A 91 3.18 -7.88 -1.85
C VAL A 91 1.87 -7.72 -2.62
N ARG A 92 0.77 -7.76 -1.87
CA ARG A 92 -0.56 -7.46 -2.38
C ARG A 92 -1.30 -6.55 -1.42
N VAL A 93 -2.11 -5.65 -1.95
CA VAL A 93 -3.12 -4.95 -1.14
C VAL A 93 -4.29 -5.91 -0.93
N ALA A 94 -4.71 -6.10 0.32
CA ALA A 94 -5.88 -6.88 0.64
C ALA A 94 -7.11 -6.23 0.00
N ASP A 95 -7.90 -7.00 -0.73
CA ASP A 95 -9.20 -6.54 -1.17
C ASP A 95 -10.15 -6.64 0.03
N HIS A 96 -10.37 -5.54 0.74
CA HIS A 96 -11.58 -5.41 1.53
C HIS A 96 -12.73 -5.29 0.52
N LEU A 97 -13.19 -6.43 0.01
CA LEU A 97 -14.51 -6.56 -0.58
C LEU A 97 -15.47 -6.06 0.51
N GLY A 98 -15.93 -4.81 0.37
CA GLY A 98 -17.01 -4.28 1.16
C GLY A 98 -18.16 -5.29 1.11
N GLY A 99 -18.57 -5.78 2.27
CA GLY A 99 -19.64 -6.76 2.41
C GLY A 99 -20.99 -6.26 1.92
#